data_AF-A0A150PFW3-F1
#
_entry.id   AF-A0A150PFW3-F1
#
_cell.length_a   1.000
_cell.length_b   1.000
_cell.length_c   1.000
_cell.angle_alpha   90.00
_cell.angle_beta   90.00
_cell.angle_gamma   90.00
#
_symmetry.space_group_name_H-M   'P 1'
#
loop_
_entity.id
_entity.type
_entity.pdbx_description
1 polymer ?
#
loop_
_entity_poly.entity_id
_entity_poly.type
_entity_poly.pdbx_seq_one_letter_code
_entity_poly.pdbx_strand_id
1 'polypeptide(L)'
;MGSTRTAWHVLLVALLSQRGSRRFEVRSEVPLSTEPLRADYLLLRKSAESSEPAGTLRRLWDLLAFALVVVEIDPVAEAEDDDMLRLFGHGEARTREGRRWLAQQLGAEEMAMEMQDLEGFEEVIRKLVATLPPEQVLAAYAPEQRMAGLPPEQRMAGLPPEQRMAGLPPEQRMAGLPPEQRVAGLPPEQVLLAMPDDALRALSDAYLETLSAETRAAIRARIGR
;
A
#
# COMPACT_ATOMS: atom_id res chain seq x y z
N MET A 1 -17.15 30.48 -18.38
CA MET A 1 -16.63 30.08 -17.05
C MET A 1 -16.27 28.62 -17.14
N GLY A 2 -15.04 28.31 -16.73
CA GLY A 2 -14.28 27.04 -16.84
C GLY A 2 -14.97 25.83 -17.45
N SER A 3 -14.56 25.47 -18.66
CA SER A 3 -14.48 24.05 -19.01
C SER A 3 -13.35 23.49 -18.16
N THR A 4 -13.66 22.95 -16.98
CA THR A 4 -12.64 22.29 -16.15
C THR A 4 -12.30 20.95 -16.78
N ARG A 5 -11.36 21.00 -17.73
CA ARG A 5 -10.68 19.83 -18.27
C ARG A 5 -10.13 19.04 -17.08
N THR A 6 -10.62 17.82 -16.89
CA THR A 6 -10.13 16.93 -15.83
C THR A 6 -9.14 15.92 -16.39
N ALA A 7 -8.31 15.34 -15.53
CA ALA A 7 -7.42 14.24 -15.88
C ALA A 7 -8.18 13.07 -16.55
N TRP A 8 -9.39 12.77 -16.07
CA TRP A 8 -10.26 11.73 -16.64
C TRP A 8 -10.70 12.02 -18.08
N HIS A 9 -10.90 13.29 -18.44
CA HIS A 9 -11.26 13.65 -19.82
C HIS A 9 -10.15 13.27 -20.80
N VAL A 10 -8.89 13.57 -20.46
CA VAL A 10 -7.73 13.26 -21.31
C VAL A 10 -7.60 11.75 -21.51
N LEU A 11 -7.72 10.98 -20.44
CA LEU A 11 -7.66 9.50 -20.49
C LEU A 11 -8.80 8.90 -21.31
N LEU A 12 -10.01 9.46 -21.23
CA LEU A 12 -11.16 8.96 -21.98
C LEU A 12 -11.04 9.29 -23.48
N VAL A 13 -10.53 10.47 -23.85
CA VAL A 13 -10.16 10.78 -25.25
C VAL A 13 -9.17 9.74 -25.77
N ALA A 14 -8.12 9.44 -24.99
CA ALA A 14 -7.11 8.47 -25.37
C ALA A 14 -7.69 7.07 -25.58
N LEU A 15 -8.54 6.60 -24.66
CA LEU A 15 -9.23 5.31 -24.78
C LEU A 15 -10.08 5.25 -26.05
N LEU A 16 -10.93 6.26 -26.28
CA LEU A 16 -11.82 6.30 -27.44
C LEU A 16 -11.03 6.39 -28.76
N SER A 17 -9.93 7.12 -28.78
CA SER A 17 -9.07 7.25 -29.96
C SER A 17 -8.31 5.95 -30.28
N GLN A 18 -7.89 5.21 -29.26
CA GLN A 18 -7.13 3.97 -29.42
C GLN A 18 -8.01 2.74 -29.70
N ARG A 19 -9.19 2.67 -29.07
CA ARG A 19 -10.05 1.46 -29.05
C ARG A 19 -11.50 1.67 -29.50
N GLY A 20 -11.91 2.92 -29.69
CA GLY A 20 -13.21 3.25 -30.26
C GLY A 20 -13.32 2.80 -31.73
N SER A 21 -14.54 2.85 -32.27
CA SER A 21 -14.76 2.45 -33.65
C SER A 21 -14.05 3.40 -34.61
N ARG A 22 -13.25 2.84 -35.53
CA ARG A 22 -12.59 3.61 -36.61
C ARG A 22 -13.57 4.31 -37.56
N ARG A 23 -14.87 4.00 -37.48
CA ARG A 23 -15.95 4.68 -38.23
C ARG A 23 -16.21 6.09 -37.71
N PHE A 24 -15.73 6.44 -36.53
CA PHE A 24 -15.96 7.74 -35.90
C PHE A 24 -14.63 8.44 -35.64
N GLU A 25 -14.61 9.76 -35.84
CA GLU A 25 -13.50 10.61 -35.41
C GLU A 25 -13.83 11.21 -34.05
N VAL A 26 -12.94 11.02 -33.07
CA VAL A 26 -13.06 11.58 -31.74
C VAL A 26 -12.42 12.96 -31.76
N ARG A 27 -13.23 14.01 -31.55
CA ARG A 27 -12.72 15.37 -31.32
C ARG A 27 -13.08 15.79 -29.91
N SER A 28 -12.06 16.15 -29.14
CA SER A 28 -12.23 16.82 -27.85
C SER A 28 -12.26 18.33 -28.03
N GLU A 29 -12.94 19.03 -27.11
CA GLU A 29 -12.86 20.50 -27.01
C GLU A 29 -13.30 21.26 -28.27
N VAL A 30 -14.31 20.76 -28.99
CA VAL A 30 -14.87 21.47 -30.15
C VAL A 30 -15.82 22.56 -29.64
N PRO A 31 -15.51 23.86 -29.81
CA PRO A 31 -16.45 24.92 -29.47
C PRO A 31 -17.64 24.87 -30.45
N LEU A 32 -18.77 24.36 -29.99
CA LEU A 32 -19.99 24.22 -30.81
C LEU A 32 -20.80 25.53 -30.91
N SER A 33 -20.58 26.49 -30.00
CA SER A 33 -21.06 27.88 -30.08
C SER A 33 -20.34 28.76 -29.04
N THR A 34 -20.62 30.06 -29.00
CA THR A 34 -20.09 31.05 -28.03
C THR A 34 -20.63 30.90 -26.60
N GLU A 35 -21.47 29.89 -26.32
CA GLU A 35 -21.87 29.50 -24.96
C GLU A 35 -20.84 28.55 -24.31
N PRO A 36 -20.72 28.51 -22.96
CA PRO A 36 -19.81 27.59 -22.27
C PRO A 36 -20.07 26.14 -22.68
N LEU A 37 -18.99 25.35 -22.80
CA LEU A 37 -19.00 23.95 -23.28
C LEU A 37 -20.13 23.13 -22.63
N ARG A 38 -21.09 22.69 -23.45
CA ARG A 38 -22.25 21.86 -23.04
C ARG A 38 -22.10 20.38 -23.36
N ALA A 39 -20.96 19.97 -23.93
CA ALA A 39 -20.72 18.60 -24.36
C ALA A 39 -19.24 18.24 -24.17
N ASP A 40 -18.98 17.11 -23.51
CA ASP A 40 -17.62 16.64 -23.23
C ASP A 40 -16.96 16.02 -24.47
N TYR A 41 -17.76 15.46 -25.40
CA TYR A 41 -17.27 14.80 -26.62
C TYR A 41 -18.20 15.00 -27.82
N LEU A 42 -17.60 15.15 -29.01
CA LEU A 42 -18.31 15.13 -30.29
C LEU A 42 -17.81 13.96 -31.14
N LEU A 43 -18.72 13.05 -31.49
CA LEU A 43 -18.45 11.90 -32.36
C LEU A 43 -19.00 12.16 -33.75
N LEU A 44 -18.11 12.25 -34.75
CA LEU A 44 -18.51 12.48 -36.15
C LEU A 44 -18.40 11.18 -36.95
N ARG A 45 -19.51 10.75 -37.57
CA ARG A 45 -19.56 9.54 -38.42
C ARG A 45 -18.85 9.79 -39.76
N LYS A 46 -17.83 8.98 -40.08
CA LYS A 46 -17.22 8.93 -41.42
C LYS A 46 -18.06 8.04 -42.34
N SER A 47 -18.18 8.41 -43.61
CA SER A 47 -19.04 7.71 -44.59
C SER A 47 -18.50 6.35 -45.06
N ALA A 48 -17.26 5.99 -44.69
CA ALA A 48 -16.63 4.75 -45.12
C ALA A 48 -16.89 3.60 -44.12
N GLU A 49 -17.41 2.49 -44.62
CA GLU A 49 -17.66 1.27 -43.86
C GLU A 49 -16.33 0.60 -43.44
N SER A 50 -15.91 0.81 -42.19
CA SER A 50 -14.87 -0.03 -41.56
C SER A 50 -15.48 -1.38 -41.19
N SER A 51 -14.80 -2.49 -41.51
CA SER A 51 -15.24 -3.87 -41.21
C SER A 51 -14.77 -4.39 -39.84
N GLU A 52 -13.94 -3.66 -39.10
CA GLU A 52 -13.42 -4.13 -37.80
C GLU A 52 -14.37 -3.79 -36.65
N PRO A 53 -14.69 -4.77 -35.76
CA PRO A 53 -15.55 -4.54 -34.60
C PRO A 53 -14.85 -3.64 -33.56
N ALA A 54 -15.62 -2.75 -32.92
CA ALA A 54 -15.09 -1.85 -31.90
C ALA A 54 -14.53 -2.62 -30.69
N GLY A 55 -13.48 -2.08 -30.07
CA GLY A 55 -12.83 -2.66 -28.89
C GLY A 55 -13.57 -2.37 -27.58
N THR A 56 -14.37 -1.30 -27.56
CA THR A 56 -15.06 -0.72 -26.39
C THR A 56 -16.37 -0.07 -26.85
N LEU A 57 -17.37 0.05 -25.97
CA LEU A 57 -18.71 0.61 -26.26
C LEU A 57 -19.43 -0.08 -27.43
N ARG A 58 -19.27 -1.41 -27.54
CA ARG A 58 -19.52 -2.17 -28.79
C ARG A 58 -20.95 -2.05 -29.29
N ARG A 59 -21.94 -2.13 -28.37
CA ARG A 59 -23.36 -2.02 -28.72
C ARG A 59 -23.80 -0.58 -28.91
N LEU A 60 -23.11 0.37 -28.27
CA LEU A 60 -23.42 1.79 -28.36
C LEU A 60 -23.20 2.32 -29.78
N TRP A 61 -22.16 1.84 -30.47
CA TRP A 61 -21.84 2.27 -31.84
C TRP A 61 -22.96 1.96 -32.84
N ASP A 62 -23.73 0.89 -32.62
CA ASP A 62 -24.87 0.52 -33.46
C ASP A 62 -26.10 1.44 -33.24
N LEU A 63 -26.17 2.12 -32.09
CA LEU A 63 -27.28 2.99 -31.69
C LEU A 63 -27.09 4.46 -32.09
N LEU A 64 -25.87 4.87 -32.47
CA LEU A 64 -25.49 6.27 -32.78
C LEU A 64 -26.02 6.79 -34.14
N ALA A 65 -27.08 6.20 -34.71
CA ALA A 65 -27.59 6.60 -36.01
C ALA A 65 -28.19 8.03 -35.99
N PHE A 66 -28.98 8.41 -34.98
CA PHE A 66 -29.52 9.77 -34.78
C PHE A 66 -30.08 9.93 -33.35
N ALA A 67 -29.26 10.19 -32.33
CA ALA A 67 -29.76 10.50 -30.98
C ALA A 67 -28.69 11.19 -30.12
N LEU A 68 -29.12 12.10 -29.23
CA LEU A 68 -28.35 12.45 -28.04
C LEU A 68 -28.37 11.24 -27.11
N VAL A 69 -27.21 10.64 -26.89
CA VAL A 69 -27.07 9.47 -26.03
C VAL A 69 -26.37 9.89 -24.75
N VAL A 70 -27.07 9.76 -23.61
CA VAL A 70 -26.47 9.86 -22.28
C VAL A 70 -26.02 8.46 -21.88
N VAL A 71 -24.73 8.31 -21.61
CA VAL A 71 -24.11 7.03 -21.24
C VAL A 71 -23.77 7.09 -19.75
N GLU A 72 -24.38 6.21 -18.97
CA GLU A 72 -23.93 5.95 -17.61
C GLU A 72 -22.80 4.91 -17.66
N ILE A 73 -21.61 5.28 -17.20
CA ILE A 73 -20.39 4.47 -17.41
C ILE A 73 -20.46 3.15 -16.63
N ASP A 74 -20.84 3.16 -15.35
CA ASP A 74 -20.84 1.94 -14.53
C ASP A 74 -21.78 0.85 -15.05
N PRO A 75 -23.07 1.13 -15.38
CA PRO A 75 -23.96 0.12 -15.92
C PRO A 75 -23.46 -0.45 -17.25
N VAL A 76 -22.86 0.39 -18.11
CA VAL A 76 -22.33 -0.05 -19.41
C VAL A 76 -21.09 -0.92 -19.22
N ALA A 77 -20.19 -0.52 -18.32
CA ALA A 77 -18.99 -1.28 -18.01
C ALA A 77 -19.31 -2.67 -17.42
N GLU A 78 -20.34 -2.77 -16.57
CA GLU A 78 -20.83 -4.06 -16.07
C GLU A 78 -21.55 -4.88 -17.15
N ALA A 79 -22.45 -4.27 -17.93
CA ALA A 79 -23.23 -4.97 -18.94
C ALA A 79 -22.40 -5.50 -20.10
N GLU A 80 -21.33 -4.79 -20.48
CA GLU A 80 -20.41 -5.19 -21.55
C GLU A 80 -19.18 -5.98 -21.03
N ASP A 81 -19.04 -6.13 -19.71
CA ASP A 81 -17.83 -6.61 -19.05
C ASP A 81 -16.55 -5.89 -19.56
N ASP A 82 -16.67 -4.58 -19.76
CA ASP A 82 -15.59 -3.73 -20.30
C ASP A 82 -14.68 -3.27 -19.17
N ASP A 83 -13.59 -4.00 -18.99
CA ASP A 83 -12.64 -3.75 -17.92
C ASP A 83 -11.94 -2.39 -17.99
N MET A 84 -11.80 -1.81 -19.19
CA MET A 84 -11.20 -0.49 -19.35
C MET A 84 -12.20 0.61 -19.05
N LEU A 85 -13.46 0.42 -19.43
CA LEU A 85 -14.52 1.39 -19.13
C LEU A 85 -14.79 1.51 -17.62
N ARG A 86 -14.61 0.42 -16.86
CA ARG A 86 -14.65 0.44 -15.38
C ARG A 86 -13.70 1.46 -14.76
N LEU A 87 -12.55 1.72 -15.39
CA LEU A 87 -11.58 2.71 -14.91
C LEU A 87 -12.14 4.14 -14.90
N PHE A 88 -13.19 4.42 -15.66
CA PHE A 88 -13.82 5.73 -15.75
C PHE A 88 -15.09 5.85 -14.90
N GLY A 89 -15.54 4.75 -14.30
CA GLY A 89 -16.62 4.72 -13.34
C GLY A 89 -16.12 4.55 -11.90
N HIS A 90 -16.98 4.06 -11.01
CA HIS A 90 -16.61 3.81 -9.61
C HIS A 90 -15.88 2.47 -9.41
N GLY A 91 -15.89 1.60 -10.42
CA GLY A 91 -15.23 0.29 -10.37
C GLY A 91 -13.70 0.34 -10.54
N GLU A 92 -13.04 -0.76 -10.19
CA GLU A 92 -11.61 -0.98 -10.46
C GLU A 92 -11.40 -1.90 -11.67
N ALA A 93 -10.22 -1.81 -12.31
CA ALA A 93 -9.82 -2.77 -13.34
C ALA A 93 -9.54 -4.15 -12.72
N ARG A 94 -10.29 -5.14 -13.18
CA ARG A 94 -10.23 -6.55 -12.79
C ARG A 94 -9.12 -7.28 -13.54
N THR A 95 -8.84 -6.91 -14.79
CA THR A 95 -7.87 -7.62 -15.63
C THR A 95 -6.50 -6.95 -15.62
N ARG A 96 -5.46 -7.74 -15.90
CA ARG A 96 -4.10 -7.22 -16.10
C ARG A 96 -4.00 -6.29 -17.32
N GLU A 97 -4.91 -6.39 -18.27
CA GLU A 97 -4.92 -5.55 -19.45
C GLU A 97 -5.35 -4.12 -19.12
N GLY A 98 -6.48 -3.94 -18.43
CA GLY A 98 -6.96 -2.62 -18.01
C GLY A 98 -5.94 -1.90 -17.12
N ARG A 99 -5.34 -2.61 -16.17
CA ARG A 99 -4.29 -2.07 -15.28
C ARG A 99 -3.03 -1.64 -16.05
N ARG A 100 -2.57 -2.48 -16.99
CA ARG A 100 -1.42 -2.14 -17.84
C ARG A 100 -1.71 -0.95 -18.74
N TRP A 101 -2.90 -0.86 -19.29
CA TRP A 101 -3.30 0.26 -20.12
C TRP A 101 -3.23 1.57 -19.32
N LEU A 102 -3.80 1.62 -18.11
CA LEU A 102 -3.72 2.79 -17.23
C LEU A 102 -2.27 3.16 -16.89
N ALA A 103 -1.45 2.18 -16.52
CA ALA A 103 -0.03 2.39 -16.24
C ALA A 103 0.75 2.90 -17.45
N GLN A 104 0.42 2.46 -18.67
CA GLN A 104 1.05 2.95 -19.90
C GLN A 104 0.65 4.39 -20.22
N GLN A 105 -0.61 4.78 -20.00
CA GLN A 105 -1.02 6.17 -20.23
C GLN A 105 -0.28 7.12 -19.29
N LEU A 106 -0.13 6.74 -18.01
CA LEU A 106 0.54 7.58 -17.01
C LEU A 106 2.08 7.46 -17.04
N GLY A 107 2.62 6.41 -17.63
CA GLY A 107 4.07 6.23 -17.83
C GLY A 107 4.62 7.04 -18.99
N ALA A 108 3.76 7.59 -19.86
CA ALA A 108 4.18 8.55 -20.88
C ALA A 108 4.40 9.91 -20.20
N GLU A 109 5.66 10.35 -20.10
CA GLU A 109 6.03 11.61 -19.43
C GLU A 109 5.22 12.80 -19.93
N GLU A 110 4.99 12.89 -21.24
CA GLU A 110 4.19 13.94 -21.87
C GLU A 110 2.75 13.98 -21.34
N MET A 111 2.12 12.81 -21.20
CA MET A 111 0.74 12.67 -20.71
C MET A 111 0.64 12.96 -19.22
N ALA A 112 1.61 12.47 -18.43
CA ALA A 112 1.67 12.73 -17.00
C ALA A 112 1.86 14.23 -16.71
N MET A 113 2.74 14.90 -17.45
CA MET A 113 2.96 16.34 -17.34
C MET A 113 1.72 17.14 -17.74
N GLU A 114 1.00 16.72 -18.79
CA GLU A 114 -0.22 17.39 -19.22
C GLU A 114 -1.34 17.30 -18.17
N MET A 115 -1.40 16.19 -17.43
CA MET A 115 -2.47 15.92 -16.47
C MET A 115 -2.17 16.39 -15.05
N GLN A 116 -0.91 16.64 -14.68
CA GLN A 116 -0.51 16.87 -13.29
C GLN A 116 -1.22 18.05 -12.62
N ASP A 117 -1.56 19.08 -13.40
CA ASP A 117 -2.20 20.31 -12.92
C ASP A 117 -3.74 20.28 -13.12
N LEU A 118 -4.28 19.18 -13.67
CA LEU A 118 -5.70 19.03 -13.92
C LEU A 118 -6.44 18.50 -12.68
N GLU A 119 -7.68 18.98 -12.52
CA GLU A 119 -8.59 18.45 -11.51
C GLU A 119 -8.81 16.94 -11.71
N GLY A 120 -8.83 16.18 -10.61
CA GLY A 120 -8.98 14.72 -10.62
C GLY A 120 -7.68 13.93 -10.84
N PHE A 121 -6.53 14.58 -11.04
CA PHE A 121 -5.25 13.87 -11.20
C PHE A 121 -4.89 13.00 -9.98
N GLU A 122 -5.09 13.50 -8.77
CA GLU A 122 -4.86 12.71 -7.55
C GLU A 122 -5.73 11.45 -7.48
N GLU A 123 -6.97 11.53 -7.97
CA GLU A 123 -7.88 10.39 -8.03
C GLU A 123 -7.39 9.35 -9.04
N VAL A 124 -6.92 9.80 -10.20
CA VAL A 124 -6.27 8.96 -11.21
C VAL A 124 -5.05 8.23 -10.62
N ILE A 125 -4.18 8.93 -9.88
CA ILE A 125 -3.02 8.32 -9.21
C ILE A 125 -3.47 7.32 -8.16
N ARG A 126 -4.49 7.63 -7.35
CA ARG A 126 -5.05 6.71 -6.36
C ARG A 126 -5.56 5.43 -7.02
N LYS A 127 -6.27 5.56 -8.14
CA LYS A 127 -6.79 4.43 -8.91
C LYS A 127 -5.66 3.60 -9.53
N LEU A 128 -4.60 4.24 -10.03
CA LEU A 128 -3.40 3.54 -10.48
C LEU A 128 -2.75 2.77 -9.33
N VAL A 129 -2.51 3.39 -8.18
CA VAL A 129 -1.89 2.74 -7.02
C VAL A 129 -2.71 1.53 -6.54
N ALA A 130 -4.04 1.64 -6.51
CA ALA A 130 -4.93 0.53 -6.16
C ALA A 130 -4.81 -0.67 -7.14
N THR A 131 -4.39 -0.42 -8.38
CA THR A 131 -4.24 -1.48 -9.38
C THR A 131 -2.90 -2.22 -9.31
N LEU A 132 -1.89 -1.63 -8.66
CA LEU A 132 -0.54 -2.18 -8.57
C LEU A 132 -0.41 -3.16 -7.39
N PRO A 133 0.41 -4.22 -7.52
CA PRO A 133 0.76 -5.07 -6.38
C PRO A 133 1.42 -4.25 -5.26
N PRO A 134 1.09 -4.49 -3.98
CA PRO A 134 1.68 -3.77 -2.86
C PRO A 134 3.22 -3.80 -2.86
N GLU A 135 3.83 -4.90 -3.32
CA GLU A 135 5.28 -5.05 -3.39
C GLU A 135 5.91 -4.04 -4.36
N GLN A 136 5.24 -3.73 -5.47
CA GLN A 136 5.73 -2.77 -6.46
C GLN A 136 5.60 -1.33 -5.94
N VAL A 137 4.48 -1.02 -5.28
CA VAL A 137 4.26 0.30 -4.67
C VAL A 137 5.30 0.51 -3.57
N LEU A 138 5.50 -0.47 -2.69
CA LEU A 138 6.46 -0.41 -1.59
C LEU A 138 7.92 -0.36 -2.07
N ALA A 139 8.26 -0.96 -3.21
CA ALA A 139 9.60 -0.92 -3.77
C ALA A 139 10.06 0.49 -4.17
N ALA A 140 9.14 1.42 -4.42
CA ALA A 140 9.45 2.81 -4.70
C ALA A 140 9.87 3.61 -3.44
N TYR A 141 9.71 3.04 -2.24
CA TYR A 141 10.00 3.70 -0.97
C TYR A 141 11.20 3.08 -0.25
N ALA A 142 11.97 3.92 0.45
CA ALA A 142 13.04 3.47 1.33
C ALA A 142 12.48 2.57 2.46
N PRO A 143 13.25 1.59 2.99
CA PRO A 143 12.79 0.71 4.07
C PRO A 143 12.18 1.46 5.26
N GLU A 144 12.76 2.60 5.63
CA GLU A 144 12.32 3.44 6.73
C GLU A 144 10.94 4.07 6.45
N GLN A 145 10.69 4.48 5.20
CA GLN A 145 9.42 5.03 4.75
C GLN A 145 8.34 3.96 4.63
N ARG A 146 8.70 2.74 4.23
CA ARG A 146 7.77 1.59 4.21
C ARG A 146 7.25 1.24 5.60
N MET A 147 8.08 1.43 6.62
CA MET A 147 7.72 1.17 8.03
C MET A 147 7.11 2.40 8.74
N ALA A 148 7.08 3.56 8.08
CA ALA A 148 6.47 4.76 8.62
C ALA A 148 4.95 4.56 8.73
N GLY A 149 4.39 4.81 9.92
CA GLY A 149 2.97 4.61 10.22
C GLY A 149 2.60 3.24 10.81
N LEU A 150 3.49 2.23 10.74
CA LEU A 150 3.27 0.96 11.45
C LEU A 150 3.56 1.13 12.95
N PRO A 151 2.76 0.55 13.86
CA PRO A 151 3.09 0.51 15.28
C PRO A 151 4.36 -0.34 15.52
N PRO A 152 5.14 -0.07 16.58
CA PRO A 152 6.39 -0.78 16.87
C PRO A 152 6.24 -2.31 16.89
N GLU A 153 5.12 -2.80 17.40
CA GLU A 153 4.77 -4.22 17.47
C GLU A 153 4.71 -4.88 16.08
N GLN A 154 4.13 -4.18 15.09
CA GLN A 154 4.03 -4.66 13.72
C GLN A 154 5.36 -4.55 12.96
N ARG A 155 6.21 -3.56 13.29
CA ARG A 155 7.57 -3.47 12.71
C ARG A 155 8.47 -4.61 13.16
N MET A 156 8.25 -5.10 14.39
CA MET A 156 8.99 -6.24 14.94
C MET A 156 8.34 -7.60 14.62
N ALA A 157 7.14 -7.60 14.02
CA ALA A 157 6.44 -8.81 13.64
C ALA A 157 7.19 -9.49 12.49
N GLY A 158 7.65 -10.72 12.73
CA GLY A 158 8.47 -11.50 11.79
C GLY A 158 9.96 -11.55 12.12
N LEU A 159 10.45 -10.73 13.06
CA LEU A 159 11.81 -10.85 13.57
C LEU A 159 11.93 -12.00 14.60
N PRO A 160 12.99 -12.82 14.55
CA PRO A 160 13.30 -13.78 15.60
C PRO A 160 13.38 -13.11 16.98
N PRO A 161 13.00 -13.79 18.07
CA PRO A 161 13.12 -13.24 19.43
C PRO A 161 14.53 -12.70 19.73
N GLU A 162 15.56 -13.35 19.21
CA GLU A 162 16.97 -12.95 19.39
C GLU A 162 17.26 -11.59 18.75
N GLN A 163 16.69 -11.32 17.57
CA GLN A 163 16.84 -10.05 16.86
C GLN A 163 15.98 -8.94 17.45
N ARG A 164 14.81 -9.28 18.02
CA ARG A 164 13.98 -8.32 18.78
C ARG A 164 14.66 -7.85 20.07
N MET A 165 15.45 -8.74 20.68
CA MET A 165 16.23 -8.44 21.89
C MET A 165 17.61 -7.84 21.58
N ALA A 166 18.06 -7.90 20.32
CA ALA A 166 19.33 -7.35 19.89
C ALA A 166 19.28 -5.81 19.95
N GLY A 167 20.02 -5.24 20.91
CA GLY A 167 20.05 -3.80 21.19
C GLY A 167 19.40 -3.40 22.52
N LEU A 168 18.68 -4.32 23.19
CA LEU A 168 18.18 -4.07 24.54
C LEU A 168 19.29 -4.29 25.60
N PRO A 169 19.42 -3.41 26.60
CA PRO A 169 20.28 -3.64 27.76
C PRO A 169 19.97 -4.98 28.44
N PRO A 170 20.96 -5.68 29.03
CA PRO A 170 20.72 -6.92 29.78
C PRO A 170 19.60 -6.79 30.82
N GLU A 171 19.49 -5.64 31.49
CA GLU A 171 18.47 -5.37 32.50
C GLU A 171 17.06 -5.38 31.89
N GLN A 172 16.89 -4.81 30.70
CA GLN A 172 15.60 -4.78 29.99
C GLN A 172 15.25 -6.14 29.37
N ARG A 173 16.26 -6.95 29.00
CA ARG A 173 16.04 -8.33 28.53
C ARG A 173 15.56 -9.26 29.65
N MET A 174 16.00 -9.00 30.88
CA MET A 174 15.56 -9.75 32.07
C MET A 174 14.29 -9.18 32.71
N ALA A 175 13.88 -7.97 32.33
CA ALA A 175 12.67 -7.34 32.82
C ALA A 175 11.44 -8.08 32.28
N GLY A 176 10.76 -8.83 33.17
CA GLY A 176 9.60 -9.65 32.83
C GLY A 176 9.83 -11.17 32.97
N LEU A 177 11.08 -11.61 33.16
CA LEU A 177 11.36 -13.00 33.51
C LEU A 177 11.07 -13.25 35.01
N PRO A 178 10.39 -14.35 35.37
CA PRO A 178 10.21 -14.73 36.76
C PRO A 178 11.58 -15.01 37.43
N PRO A 179 11.73 -14.78 38.75
CA PRO A 179 13.00 -14.93 39.47
C PRO A 179 13.72 -16.25 39.19
N GLU A 180 12.97 -17.34 39.07
CA GLU A 180 13.47 -18.69 38.83
C GLU A 180 14.15 -18.80 37.46
N GLN A 181 13.63 -18.12 36.43
CA GLN A 181 14.21 -18.10 35.09
C GLN A 181 15.41 -17.15 34.99
N ARG A 182 15.48 -16.11 35.84
CA ARG A 182 16.62 -15.19 35.87
C ARG A 182 17.89 -15.84 36.44
N VAL A 183 17.72 -16.80 37.35
CA VAL A 183 18.84 -17.54 37.96
C VAL A 183 19.06 -18.92 37.32
N ALA A 184 18.23 -19.30 36.35
CA ALA A 184 18.35 -20.57 35.64
C ALA A 184 19.70 -20.65 34.89
N GLY A 185 20.49 -21.66 35.21
CA GLY A 185 21.83 -21.86 34.63
C GLY A 185 22.97 -21.21 35.41
N LEU A 186 22.69 -20.44 36.48
CA LEU A 186 23.73 -20.01 37.41
C LEU A 186 24.16 -21.17 38.33
N PRO A 187 25.45 -21.28 38.68
CA PRO A 187 25.90 -22.24 39.67
C PRO A 187 25.28 -21.94 41.04
N PRO A 188 25.02 -22.96 41.89
CA PRO A 188 24.33 -22.79 43.17
C PRO A 188 24.93 -21.69 44.07
N GLU A 189 26.25 -21.54 44.06
CA GLU A 189 26.95 -20.50 44.83
C GLU A 189 26.62 -19.07 44.37
N GLN A 190 26.45 -18.83 43.06
CA GLN A 190 26.07 -17.52 42.53
C GLN A 190 24.60 -17.18 42.83
N VAL A 191 23.74 -18.21 42.91
CA VAL A 191 22.34 -18.04 43.34
C VAL A 191 22.29 -17.60 44.81
N LEU A 192 23.13 -18.18 45.68
CA LEU A 192 23.24 -17.75 47.09
C LEU A 192 23.63 -16.27 47.20
N LEU A 193 24.56 -15.79 46.36
CA LEU A 193 24.95 -14.38 46.34
C LEU A 193 23.84 -13.44 45.87
N ALA A 194 22.80 -13.94 45.19
CA ALA A 194 21.63 -13.17 44.81
C ALA A 194 20.51 -13.20 45.88
N MET A 195 20.64 -14.01 46.93
CA MET A 195 19.64 -14.10 47.99
C MET A 195 19.68 -12.90 48.96
N PRO A 196 18.55 -12.58 49.63
CA PRO A 196 18.50 -11.54 50.65
C PRO A 196 19.25 -11.96 51.93
N ASP A 197 19.71 -10.97 52.70
CA ASP A 197 20.62 -11.19 53.84
C ASP A 197 19.98 -11.99 54.99
N ASP A 198 18.66 -11.93 55.14
CA ASP A 198 17.90 -12.73 56.11
C ASP A 198 17.95 -14.24 55.79
N ALA A 199 17.78 -14.60 54.51
CA ALA A 199 17.95 -15.96 54.05
C ALA A 199 19.39 -16.45 54.21
N LEU A 200 20.38 -15.57 53.97
CA LEU A 200 21.79 -15.89 54.18
C LEU A 200 22.13 -16.11 55.66
N ARG A 201 21.52 -15.36 56.59
CA ARG A 201 21.70 -15.55 58.04
C ARG A 201 21.13 -16.87 58.57
N ALA A 202 20.15 -17.45 57.86
CA ALA A 202 19.57 -18.74 58.20
C ALA A 202 20.46 -19.93 57.80
N LEU A 203 21.50 -19.69 56.99
CA LEU A 203 22.48 -20.73 56.63
C LEU A 203 23.34 -21.09 57.86
N SER A 204 23.57 -22.39 58.04
CA SER A 204 24.46 -22.89 59.10
C SER A 204 25.93 -22.64 58.76
N ASP A 205 26.77 -22.43 59.78
CA ASP A 205 28.21 -22.27 59.58
C ASP A 205 28.84 -23.52 58.94
N ALA A 206 28.35 -24.71 59.27
CA ALA A 206 28.78 -25.96 58.65
C ALA A 206 28.51 -25.99 57.14
N TYR A 207 27.40 -25.42 56.69
CA TYR A 207 27.09 -25.28 55.25
C TYR A 207 28.01 -24.26 54.59
N LEU A 208 28.28 -23.12 55.24
CA LEU A 208 29.19 -22.10 54.70
C LEU A 208 30.61 -22.65 54.49
N GLU A 209 31.07 -23.58 55.33
CA GLU A 209 32.37 -24.24 55.18
C GLU A 209 32.45 -25.20 53.99
N THR A 210 31.30 -25.61 53.41
CA THR A 210 31.26 -26.42 52.18
C THR A 210 31.38 -25.59 50.90
N LEU A 211 31.21 -24.26 51.01
CA LEU A 211 31.28 -23.33 49.87
C LEU A 211 32.74 -22.97 49.56
N SER A 212 32.96 -22.47 48.34
CA SER A 212 34.26 -21.90 47.98
C SER A 212 34.68 -20.76 48.92
N ALA A 213 36.00 -20.57 49.09
CA ALA A 213 36.53 -19.53 49.98
C ALA A 213 36.05 -18.12 49.60
N GLU A 214 35.88 -17.86 48.29
CA GLU A 214 35.41 -16.59 47.75
C GLU A 214 33.93 -16.35 48.08
N THR A 215 33.04 -17.31 47.78
CA THR A 215 31.60 -17.21 48.08
C THR A 215 31.36 -17.10 49.60
N ARG A 216 32.07 -17.90 50.40
CA ARG A 216 31.99 -17.83 51.87
C ARG A 216 32.39 -16.47 52.41
N ALA A 217 33.49 -15.89 51.91
CA ALA A 217 33.95 -14.56 52.34
C ALA A 217 32.94 -13.46 51.97
N ALA A 218 32.36 -13.53 50.76
CA ALA A 218 31.34 -12.58 50.31
C ALA A 218 30.05 -12.67 51.13
N ILE A 219 29.58 -13.88 51.46
CA ILE A 219 28.40 -14.08 52.31
C ILE A 219 28.67 -13.55 53.74
N ARG A 220 29.82 -13.90 54.32
CA ARG A 220 30.25 -13.44 55.66
C ARG A 220 30.32 -11.91 55.75
N ALA A 221 30.89 -11.25 54.74
CA ALA A 221 30.94 -9.80 54.66
C ALA A 221 29.55 -9.14 54.64
N ARG A 222 28.55 -9.78 54.01
CA ARG A 222 27.16 -9.27 53.98
C ARG A 222 26.40 -9.49 55.28
N ILE A 223 26.58 -10.65 55.93
CA ILE A 223 25.82 -10.99 57.15
C ILE A 223 26.52 -10.57 58.45
N GLY A 224 27.76 -10.06 58.37
CA GLY A 224 28.51 -9.55 59.52
C GLY A 224 29.01 -10.63 60.49
N ARG A 225 29.33 -11.81 59.96
CA ARG A 225 29.88 -12.96 60.71
C ARG A 225 31.26 -13.31 60.17
#